data_AF-A0A966J3Z1-F1
#
_entry.id   AF-A0A966J3Z1-F1
#
_cell.length_a   1.000
_cell.length_b   1.000
_cell.length_c   1.000
_cell.angle_alpha   90.00
_cell.angle_beta   90.00
_cell.angle_gamma   90.00
#
_symmetry.space_group_name_H-M   'P 1'
#
loop_
_entity.id
_entity.type
_entity.pdbx_description
1 polymer ?
#
loop_
_entity_poly.entity_id
_entity_poly.type
_entity_poly.pdbx_seq_one_letter_code
_entity_poly.pdbx_strand_id
1 'polypeptide(L)' 'MLQIKDLRASIDGKEILKGISLTVNAGEVHAVMGPNGSGKSTLA' A
#
# COMPACT_ATOMS: atom_id res chain seq x y z
N MET A 1 13.41 8.55 3.94
CA MET A 1 13.12 7.92 2.64
C MET A 1 12.53 6.55 2.94
N LEU A 2 11.29 6.32 2.52
CA LEU A 2 10.61 5.02 2.61
C LEU A 2 10.52 4.44 1.19
N GLN A 3 10.82 3.15 1.04
CA GLN A 3 10.69 2.44 -0.23
C GLN A 3 9.98 1.11 -0.02
N ILE A 4 8.88 0.93 -0.73
CA ILE A 4 8.07 -0.28 -0.81
C ILE A 4 8.22 -0.82 -2.24
N LYS A 5 8.56 -2.09 -2.39
CA LYS A 5 8.72 -2.77 -3.69
C LYS A 5 7.88 -4.05 -3.70
N ASP A 6 7.01 -4.16 -4.70
CA ASP A 6 6.13 -5.33 -4.95
C ASP A 6 5.47 -5.92 -3.69
N LEU A 7 4.95 -5.05 -2.82
CA LEU A 7 4.30 -5.48 -1.59
C LEU A 7 3.01 -6.23 -1.90
N ARG A 8 2.93 -7.47 -1.41
CA ARG A 8 1.76 -8.33 -1.50
C ARG A 8 1.32 -8.74 -0.11
N ALA A 9 0.01 -8.79 0.11
CA ALA A 9 -0.56 -9.15 1.40
C ALA A 9 -1.92 -9.81 1.20
N SER A 10 -2.22 -10.83 2.01
CA SER A 10 -3.48 -11.56 2.00
C SER A 10 -4.07 -11.66 3.39
N ILE A 11 -5.41 -11.64 3.48
CA ILE A 11 -6.18 -11.87 4.72
C ILE A 11 -7.21 -12.95 4.38
N ASP A 12 -7.32 -13.99 5.22
CA ASP A 12 -8.23 -15.12 5.03
C ASP A 12 -8.16 -15.75 3.62
N GLY A 13 -6.94 -15.89 3.09
CA GLY A 13 -6.71 -16.46 1.76
C GLY A 13 -7.07 -15.54 0.59
N LYS A 14 -7.57 -14.33 0.84
CA LYS A 14 -7.86 -13.32 -0.17
C LYS A 14 -6.69 -12.35 -0.29
N GLU A 15 -6.13 -12.23 -1.49
CA GLU A 15 -5.10 -11.23 -1.78
C GLU A 15 -5.71 -9.81 -1.74
N ILE A 16 -5.19 -8.98 -0.83
CA ILE A 16 -5.63 -7.60 -0.59
C ILE A 16 -4.70 -6.61 -1.29
N LEU A 17 -3.38 -6.76 -1.10
CA LEU A 17 -2.36 -5.98 -1.82
C LEU A 17 -1.79 -6.86 -2.92
N LYS A 18 -1.89 -6.41 -4.18
CA LYS A 18 -1.56 -7.18 -5.39
C LYS A 18 -0.27 -6.69 -6.06
N GLY A 19 0.77 -6.42 -5.27
CA GLY A 19 2.05 -5.92 -5.77
C GLY A 19 2.08 -4.40 -5.86
N ILE A 20 2.13 -3.74 -4.70
CA ILE A 20 2.25 -2.27 -4.61
C ILE A 20 3.71 -1.86 -4.48
N SER A 21 4.13 -0.88 -5.27
CA SER A 21 5.43 -0.21 -5.10
C SER A 21 5.21 1.28 -4.86
N LEU A 22 5.86 1.83 -3.84
CA LEU A 22 5.74 3.22 -3.42
C LEU A 22 7.11 3.71 -2.94
N THR A 23 7.51 4.90 -3.36
CA THR A 23 8.69 5.59 -2.79
C THR A 23 8.24 6.92 -2.22
N VAL A 24 8.60 7.20 -0.97
CA VAL A 24 8.35 8.48 -0.30
C VAL A 24 9.69 9.06 0.13
N ASN A 25 10.05 10.19 -0.47
CA ASN A 25 11.31 10.88 -0.15
C ASN A 25 11.18 11.69 1.13
N ALA A 26 12.32 12.16 1.66
CA ALA A 26 12.31 13.02 2.83
C ALA A 26 11.60 14.35 2.51
N GLY A 27 10.68 14.77 3.39
CA GLY A 27 9.92 16.02 3.22
C GLY A 27 8.64 15.90 2.37
N GLU A 28 8.37 14.74 1.76
CA GLU A 28 7.14 14.53 1.00
C GLU A 28 5.99 14.05 1.90
N VAL A 29 4.77 14.48 1.57
CA VAL A 29 3.52 13.99 2.17
C VAL A 29 2.68 13.37 1.07
N HIS A 30 2.34 12.09 1.24
CA HIS A 30 1.57 11.31 0.26
C HIS A 30 0.20 10.96 0.84
N ALA A 31 -0.86 11.17 0.07
CA ALA A 31 -2.21 10.75 0.44
C ALA A 31 -2.57 9.44 -0.26
N VAL A 32 -3.08 8.47 0.50
CA VAL A 32 -3.59 7.20 -0.04
C VAL A 32 -5.11 7.26 -0.08
N MET A 33 -5.68 7.22 -1.29
CA MET A 33 -7.13 7.36 -1.52
C MET A 33 -7.70 6.19 -2.33
N GLY A 34 -9.02 5.98 -2.25
CA GLY A 34 -9.72 4.93 -3.01
C GLY A 34 -10.93 4.32 -2.27
N PRO A 35 -11.76 3.52 -2.95
CA PRO A 35 -12.98 2.93 -2.40
C PRO A 35 -12.72 1.96 -1.23
N ASN A 36 -13.75 1.67 -0.43
CA ASN A 36 -13.64 0.66 0.64
C ASN A 36 -13.23 -0.70 0.09
N GLY A 37 -12.35 -1.40 0.80
CA GLY A 37 -11.81 -2.69 0.37
C GLY A 37 -10.65 -2.63 -0.63
N SER A 38 -10.19 -1.45 -1.05
CA SER A 38 -9.05 -1.31 -1.99
C SER A 38 -7.66 -1.52 -1.36
N GLY A 39 -7.58 -2.00 -0.12
CA GLY A 39 -6.31 -2.28 0.56
C GLY A 39 -5.64 -1.08 1.27
N LYS A 40 -6.27 0.09 1.32
CA LYS A 40 -5.69 1.30 1.97
C LYS A 40 -5.29 1.06 3.43
N SER A 41 -6.21 0.54 4.25
CA SER A 41 -5.96 0.20 5.65
C SER A 41 -5.02 -0.99 5.84
N THR A 42 -4.73 -1.73 4.77
CA THR A 42 -3.76 -2.83 4.78
C THR A 42 -2.36 -2.36 4.39
N LEU A 43 -2.26 -1.22 3.68
CA LEU A 43 -1.00 -0.57 3.34
C LEU A 43 -0.50 0.37 4.45
N ALA A 44 -1.41 0.99 5.20
CA ALA A 44 -1.14 1.99 6.25
C ALA A 44 -0.96 1.38 7.64
#